data_AF-A0A3N5GN73-F1
#
_entry.id   AF-A0A3N5GN73-F1
#
_cell.length_a   1.000
_cell.length_b   1.000
_cell.length_c   1.000
_cell.angle_alpha   90.00
_cell.angle_beta   90.00
_cell.angle_gamma   90.00
#
_symmetry.space_group_name_H-M   'P 1'
#
loop_
_entity.id
_entity.type
_entity.pdbx_description
1 polymer ?
#
loop_
_entity_poly.entity_id
_entity_poly.type
_entity_poly.pdbx_seq_one_letter_code
_entity_poly.pdbx_strand_id
1 'polypeptide(L)' 'QAQFIPTLAAAAVAAGVDGIFVEVHDDPAVARSDAENALALDLLEPLLARLVRIRAASRNAD' A
#
# COMPACT_ATOMS: atom_id res chain seq x y z
N GLN A 1 7.76 10.54 1.87
CA GLN A 1 7.22 9.62 2.90
C GLN A 1 6.78 8.26 2.34
N ALA A 2 6.88 8.02 1.03
CA ALA A 2 6.50 6.76 0.38
C ALA A 2 7.05 5.48 1.04
N GLN A 3 8.21 5.56 1.71
CA GLN A 3 8.81 4.44 2.44
C GLN A 3 7.92 3.86 3.56
N PHE A 4 6.95 4.63 4.07
CA PHE A 4 6.04 4.16 5.12
C PHE A 4 4.76 3.49 4.59
N ILE A 5 4.45 3.64 3.29
CA ILE A 5 3.25 3.07 2.66
C ILE A 5 3.12 1.57 2.94
N PRO A 6 4.15 0.72 2.74
CA PRO A 6 3.98 -0.73 2.93
C PRO A 6 3.66 -1.12 4.37
N THR A 7 4.27 -0.44 5.35
CA THR A 7 4.07 -0.73 6.77
C THR A 7 2.70 -0.28 7.24
N LEU A 8 2.29 0.94 6.89
CA LEU A 8 0.99 1.48 7.30
C LEU A 8 -0.17 0.77 6.61
N ALA A 9 -0.05 0.45 5.32
CA ALA A 9 -1.07 -0.32 4.60
C ALA A 9 -1.21 -1.73 5.19
N ALA A 10 -0.11 -2.39 5.54
CA ALA A 10 -0.14 -3.70 6.21
C ALA A 10 -0.85 -3.62 7.57
N ALA A 11 -0.55 -2.59 8.38
CA ALA A 11 -1.19 -2.38 9.66
C ALA A 11 -2.71 -2.12 9.51
N ALA A 12 -3.10 -1.28 8.55
CA ALA A 12 -4.51 -1.01 8.28
C ALA A 12 -5.28 -2.27 7.86
N VAL A 13 -4.74 -3.06 6.93
CA VAL A 13 -5.36 -4.31 6.49
C VAL A 13 -5.46 -5.32 7.62
N ALA A 14 -4.44 -5.45 8.46
CA ALA A 14 -4.47 -6.32 9.63
C ALA A 14 -5.50 -5.85 10.69
N ALA A 15 -5.71 -4.54 10.81
CA ALA A 15 -6.73 -3.95 11.68
C ALA A 15 -8.17 -4.11 11.14
N GLY A 16 -8.34 -4.62 9.91
CA GLY A 16 -9.65 -5.00 9.37
C GLY A 16 -10.35 -3.94 8.52
N VAL A 17 -9.63 -2.99 7.93
CA VAL A 17 -10.23 -2.01 6.99
C VAL A 17 -10.86 -2.70 5.77
N ASP A 18 -11.89 -2.06 5.20
CA ASP A 18 -12.55 -2.53 3.98
C ASP A 18 -11.77 -2.23 2.71
N GLY A 19 -10.88 -1.23 2.75
CA GLY A 19 -10.08 -0.82 1.60
C GLY A 19 -8.92 0.09 1.96
N ILE A 20 -8.05 0.30 0.98
CA ILE A 20 -6.93 1.25 1.05
C ILE A 20 -6.97 2.17 -0.18
N PHE A 21 -6.44 3.37 0.00
CA PHE A 21 -6.15 4.30 -1.08
C PHE A 21 -4.64 4.53 -1.14
N VAL A 22 -4.05 4.43 -2.33
CA VAL A 22 -2.62 4.60 -2.54
C VAL A 22 -2.44 5.42 -3.82
N GLU A 23 -1.72 6.53 -3.72
CA GLU A 23 -1.28 7.30 -4.88
C GLU A 23 -0.08 6.60 -5.53
N VAL A 24 -0.07 6.56 -6.86
CA VAL A 24 0.93 5.79 -7.62
C VAL A 24 1.41 6.64 -8.80
N HIS A 25 2.70 6.58 -9.08
CA HIS A 25 3.32 7.25 -10.22
C HIS A 25 4.41 6.37 -10.83
N ASP A 26 4.61 6.42 -12.15
CA ASP A 26 5.67 5.68 -12.85
C ASP A 26 7.06 6.19 -12.50
N ASP A 27 7.22 7.52 -12.44
CA ASP A 27 8.39 8.21 -11.88
C ASP A 27 7.99 9.27 -10.82
N PRO A 28 7.93 8.92 -9.52
CA PRO A 28 7.56 9.85 -8.47
C PRO A 28 8.41 11.13 -8.43
N ALA A 29 9.67 11.10 -8.91
CA ALA A 29 10.55 12.26 -8.88
C ALA A 29 10.09 13.42 -9.78
N VAL A 30 9.24 13.13 -10.78
CA VAL A 30 8.70 14.13 -11.72
C VAL A 30 7.20 14.38 -11.54
N ALA A 31 6.58 13.82 -10.49
CA ALA A 31 5.17 14.00 -10.22
C ALA A 31 4.85 15.49 -9.98
N ARG A 32 3.81 16.00 -10.63
CA ARG A 32 3.39 17.41 -10.53
C ARG A 32 2.72 17.76 -9.19
N SER A 33 2.31 16.75 -8.43
CA SER A 33 1.76 16.82 -7.09
C SER A 33 2.18 15.59 -6.32
N ASP A 34 2.32 15.71 -5.00
CA ASP A 34 2.48 14.59 -4.05
C ASP A 34 3.59 13.58 -4.38
N ALA A 35 4.67 14.04 -5.03
CA ALA A 35 5.85 13.24 -5.37
C ALA A 35 6.41 12.44 -4.18
N GLU A 36 6.44 13.05 -3.00
CA GLU A 36 6.96 12.39 -1.79
C GLU A 36 6.03 11.30 -1.25
N ASN A 37 4.75 11.32 -1.61
CA ASN A 37 3.72 10.41 -1.11
C ASN A 37 3.30 9.35 -2.15
N ALA A 38 3.64 9.54 -3.43
CA ALA A 38 3.35 8.59 -4.49
C ALA A 38 4.25 7.33 -4.39
N LEU A 39 3.64 6.15 -4.47
CA LEU A 39 4.32 4.88 -4.62
C LEU A 39 4.83 4.74 -6.06
N ALA A 40 6.07 4.25 -6.24
CA ALA A 40 6.55 3.87 -7.56
C ALA A 40 5.70 2.72 -8.14
N LEU A 41 5.28 2.83 -9.40
CA LEU A 41 4.32 1.92 -10.04
C LEU A 41 4.76 0.45 -10.01
N ASP A 42 6.05 0.18 -10.16
CA ASP A 42 6.65 -1.16 -10.12
C ASP A 42 6.53 -1.83 -8.73
N LEU A 43 6.30 -1.06 -7.67
CA LEU A 43 6.09 -1.57 -6.31
C LEU A 43 4.63 -1.87 -5.99
N LEU A 44 3.68 -1.48 -6.85
CA LEU A 44 2.25 -1.63 -6.59
C LEU A 44 1.81 -3.10 -6.50
N GLU A 45 2.16 -3.92 -7.49
CA GLU A 45 1.79 -5.34 -7.49
C GLU A 45 2.38 -6.11 -6.29
N PRO A 46 3.69 -5.99 -5.97
CA PRO A 46 4.26 -6.59 -4.77
C PRO A 46 3.57 -6.16 -3.47
N LEU A 47 3.19 -4.88 -3.36
CA LEU A 47 2.44 -4.37 -2.23
C LEU A 47 1.06 -5.04 -2.14
N LEU A 48 0.26 -5.01 -3.20
CA LEU A 48 -1.09 -5.59 -3.21
C LEU A 48 -1.06 -7.10 -2.92
N ALA A 49 -0.13 -7.84 -3.51
CA ALA A 49 0.04 -9.27 -3.22
C ALA A 49 0.33 -9.54 -1.74
N ARG A 50 1.16 -8.70 -1.10
CA ARG A 50 1.41 -8.78 0.35
C ARG A 50 0.16 -8.49 1.15
N LEU A 51 -0.60 -7.44 0.81
CA LEU A 51 -1.79 -7.04 1.55
C LEU A 51 -2.92 -8.06 1.45
N VAL A 52 -3.13 -8.67 0.27
CA VAL A 52 -4.08 -9.79 0.10
C VAL A 52 -3.74 -10.97 1.02
N ARG A 53 -2.46 -11.34 1.13
CA ARG A 53 -2.03 -12.39 2.05
C ARG A 53 -2.31 -12.05 3.52
N ILE A 54 -2.06 -10.81 3.92
CA ILE A 54 -2.38 -10.33 5.28
C ILE A 54 -3.89 -10.41 5.52
N ARG A 55 -4.72 -9.88 4.60
CA ARG A 55 -6.18 -9.93 4.72
C ARG A 55 -6.68 -11.37 4.88
N ALA A 56 -6.16 -12.30 4.09
CA ALA A 56 -6.53 -13.71 4.18
C ALA A 56 -6.14 -14.33 5.54
N ALA A 57 -4.95 -14.02 6.05
CA ALA A 57 -4.50 -14.51 7.36
C ALA A 57 -5.30 -13.92 8.52
N SER A 58 -5.65 -12.63 8.45
CA SER A 58 -6.37 -11.92 9.52
C SER A 58 -7.84 -12.35 9.67
N ARG A 59 -8.51 -12.84 8.61
CA ARG A 59 -9.91 -13.28 8.67
C ARG A 59 -10.11 -14.71 9.21
N ASN A 60 -9.03 -15.50 9.34
CA ASN A 60 -9.11 -16.85 9.91
C ASN A 60 -9.07 -16.86 11.45
N ALA A 61 -9.02 -15.68 12.08
CA ALA A 61 -8.99 -15.51 13.53
C ALA A 61 -10.37 -15.20 14.14
N ASP A 62 -11.42 -15.12 13.30
CA ASP A 62 -12.83 -14.94 13.71
C ASP A 62 -13.55 -16.29 13.87
#